data_AF-A0AAE7J7A4-F1
#
_entry.id   AF-A0AAE7J7A4-F1
#
_cell.length_a   1.000
_cell.length_b   1.000
_cell.length_c   1.000
_cell.angle_alpha   90.00
_cell.angle_beta   90.00
_cell.angle_gamma   90.00
#
_symmetry.space_group_name_H-M   'P 1'
#
loop_
_entity.id
_entity.type
_entity.pdbx_description
1 polymer ?
#
loop_
_entity_poly.entity_id
_entity_poly.type
_entity_poly.pdbx_seq_one_letter_code
_entity_poly.pdbx_strand_id
1 'polypeptide(L)'
;MASKRGALDGLKEGEQLPKDLGGVAAVAAGLSHDLIVGLLDRHAARDWGDLDAEDKAANDSDHSYAEGRLFSSYDIPEHGTIWVITEDLRSEGGGPITTALFPEDY
;
A
#
# COMPACT_ATOMS: atom_id res chain seq x y z
N MET A 1 46.21 -25.38 -6.46
CA MET A 1 44.81 -25.85 -6.45
C MET A 1 44.03 -25.03 -5.42
N ALA A 2 42.81 -24.61 -5.79
CA ALA A 2 41.74 -24.02 -4.98
C ALA A 2 42.01 -22.69 -4.24
N SER A 3 41.70 -21.57 -4.90
CA SER A 3 41.29 -20.31 -4.24
C SER A 3 39.79 -20.13 -4.48
N LYS A 4 38.95 -20.40 -3.47
CA LYS A 4 37.52 -20.05 -3.51
C LYS A 4 37.38 -18.58 -3.09
N ARG A 5 37.29 -17.68 -4.07
CA ARG A 5 36.60 -16.40 -3.88
C ARG A 5 35.16 -16.64 -4.30
N GLY A 6 34.26 -16.73 -3.33
CA GLY A 6 32.83 -16.75 -3.58
C GLY A 6 32.44 -15.44 -4.24
N ALA A 7 31.84 -15.55 -5.43
CA ALA A 7 31.19 -14.44 -6.11
C ALA A 7 30.04 -13.96 -5.22
N LEU A 8 30.18 -12.76 -4.66
CA LEU A 8 29.04 -11.93 -4.26
C LEU A 8 28.60 -11.21 -5.53
N ASP A 9 27.82 -11.90 -6.36
CA ASP A 9 27.20 -11.28 -7.52
C ASP A 9 25.81 -11.91 -7.66
N GLY A 10 24.78 -11.15 -7.33
CA GLY A 10 23.41 -11.68 -7.34
C GLY A 10 22.38 -10.96 -6.47
N LEU A 11 22.67 -9.77 -5.91
CA LEU A 11 21.58 -8.89 -5.50
C LEU A 11 20.97 -8.32 -6.78
N LYS A 12 19.88 -8.94 -7.24
CA LYS A 12 19.06 -8.38 -8.30
C LYS A 12 18.48 -7.06 -7.78
N GLU A 13 19.09 -5.96 -8.21
CA GLU A 13 18.45 -4.65 -8.18
C GLU A 13 17.17 -4.71 -9.03
N GLY A 14 16.06 -4.25 -8.44
CA GLY A 14 14.86 -3.89 -9.19
C GLY A 14 13.86 -5.01 -9.42
N GLU A 15 13.26 -5.55 -8.36
CA GLU A 15 11.85 -5.90 -8.46
C GLU A 15 11.08 -4.61 -8.19
N GLN A 16 10.90 -3.83 -9.25
CA GLN A 16 10.03 -2.68 -9.21
C GLN A 16 8.62 -3.21 -8.91
N LEU A 17 8.10 -2.86 -7.73
CA LEU A 17 6.73 -3.16 -7.35
C LEU A 17 5.79 -2.89 -8.53
N PRO A 18 4.75 -3.73 -8.71
CA PRO A 18 3.76 -3.49 -9.74
C PRO A 18 3.30 -2.04 -9.63
N LYS A 19 3.45 -1.32 -10.74
CA LYS A 19 3.25 0.14 -10.88
C LYS A 19 1.79 0.54 -10.73
N ASP A 20 0.97 -0.46 -10.49
CA ASP A 20 -0.46 -0.44 -10.44
C ASP A 20 -0.77 -1.13 -9.11
N LEU A 21 -1.07 -0.34 -8.06
CA LEU A 21 -1.89 -0.87 -6.98
C LEU A 21 -3.10 -1.50 -7.69
N GLY A 22 -3.31 -2.80 -7.47
CA GLY A 22 -4.33 -3.55 -8.19
C GLY A 22 -5.71 -2.91 -8.05
N GLY A 23 -6.67 -3.43 -8.83
CA GLY A 23 -7.96 -2.78 -9.01
C GLY A 23 -8.64 -2.35 -7.70
N VAL A 24 -9.17 -1.12 -7.71
CA VAL A 24 -10.03 -0.61 -6.62
C VAL A 24 -11.32 -1.42 -6.62
N ALA A 25 -11.60 -2.13 -5.53
CA ALA A 25 -12.79 -3.00 -5.46
C ALA A 25 -14.03 -2.28 -4.90
N ALA A 26 -13.85 -1.32 -3.98
CA ALA A 26 -14.96 -0.64 -3.33
C ALA A 26 -14.58 0.74 -2.81
N VAL A 27 -15.59 1.62 -2.78
CA VAL A 27 -15.48 2.98 -2.24
C VAL A 27 -16.74 3.35 -1.47
N ALA A 28 -16.58 4.02 -0.33
CA ALA A 28 -17.70 4.52 0.47
C ALA A 28 -18.61 5.50 -0.31
N ALA A 29 -19.91 5.42 -0.05
CA ALA A 29 -20.91 6.25 -0.69
C ALA A 29 -20.81 7.72 -0.24
N GLY A 30 -20.97 8.66 -1.19
CA GLY A 30 -20.99 10.10 -0.90
C GLY A 30 -19.63 10.79 -1.00
N LEU A 31 -18.55 10.06 -1.29
CA LEU A 31 -17.25 10.64 -1.63
C LEU A 31 -17.20 11.06 -3.11
N SER A 32 -16.60 12.20 -3.39
CA SER A 32 -16.38 12.64 -4.77
C SER A 32 -15.28 11.82 -5.44
N HIS A 33 -15.36 11.64 -6.76
CA HIS A 33 -14.35 10.91 -7.53
C HIS A 33 -12.94 11.50 -7.34
N ASP A 34 -12.81 12.82 -7.39
CA ASP A 34 -11.52 13.51 -7.24
C ASP A 34 -10.89 13.28 -5.87
N LEU A 35 -11.72 13.28 -4.81
CA LEU A 35 -11.27 12.96 -3.47
C LEU A 35 -10.72 11.53 -3.42
N ILE A 36 -11.48 10.56 -3.94
CA ILE A 36 -11.11 9.15 -3.94
C ILE A 36 -9.78 8.94 -4.67
N VAL A 37 -9.65 9.49 -5.87
CA VAL A 37 -8.41 9.42 -6.65
C VAL A 37 -7.25 10.03 -5.87
N GLY A 38 -7.45 11.20 -5.25
CA GLY A 38 -6.43 11.84 -4.41
C GLY A 38 -6.00 10.99 -3.21
N LEU A 39 -6.92 10.27 -2.57
CA LEU A 39 -6.59 9.37 -1.45
C LEU A 39 -5.77 8.15 -1.92
N LEU A 40 -6.13 7.59 -3.07
CA LEU A 40 -5.42 6.46 -3.67
C LEU A 40 -4.00 6.87 -4.12
N ASP A 41 -3.85 8.05 -4.72
CA ASP A 41 -2.55 8.58 -5.12
C ASP A 41 -1.63 8.79 -3.92
N ARG A 42 -2.17 9.31 -2.81
CA ARG A 42 -1.42 9.45 -1.55
C ARG A 42 -0.98 8.10 -0.99
N HIS A 43 -1.88 7.12 -0.96
CA HIS A 43 -1.58 5.76 -0.49
C HIS A 43 -0.49 5.10 -1.35
N ALA A 44 -0.60 5.22 -2.67
CA ALA A 44 0.40 4.74 -3.63
C ALA A 44 1.77 5.41 -3.45
N ALA A 45 1.78 6.70 -3.10
CA ALA A 45 2.98 7.47 -2.83
C ALA A 45 3.56 7.24 -1.43
N ARG A 46 3.03 6.28 -0.66
CA ARG A 46 3.44 5.96 0.71
C ARG A 46 3.21 7.12 1.70
N ASP A 47 2.30 8.03 1.37
CA ASP A 47 1.76 8.97 2.33
C ASP A 47 0.69 8.26 3.15
N TRP A 48 1.10 7.66 4.25
CA TRP A 48 0.21 6.87 5.11
C TRP A 48 -0.78 7.71 5.95
N GLY A 49 -0.70 9.04 5.85
CA GLY A 49 -1.58 9.95 6.55
C GLY A 49 -1.36 9.99 8.07
N ASP A 50 -2.45 9.99 8.82
CA ASP A 50 -2.47 10.11 10.28
C ASP A 50 -2.29 8.76 10.99
N LEU A 51 -1.10 8.18 10.79
CA LEU A 51 -0.60 7.04 11.55
C LEU A 51 0.62 7.45 12.37
N ASP A 52 0.90 6.70 13.43
CA ASP A 52 2.13 6.87 14.19
C ASP A 52 3.37 6.39 13.41
N ALA A 53 4.56 6.59 13.99
CA ALA A 53 5.80 6.25 13.30
C ALA A 53 6.02 4.75 13.15
N GLU A 54 5.49 3.92 14.05
CA GLU A 54 5.66 2.48 14.03
C GLU A 54 4.79 1.86 12.93
N ASP A 55 3.53 2.27 12.85
CA ASP A 55 2.60 1.82 11.80
C ASP A 55 3.06 2.26 10.40
N LYS A 56 3.62 3.47 10.28
CA LYS A 56 4.23 3.95 9.02
C LYS A 56 5.41 3.08 8.60
N ALA A 57 6.28 2.73 9.55
CA ALA A 57 7.42 1.87 9.29
C ALA A 57 6.99 0.44 8.92
N ALA A 58 5.92 -0.07 9.54
CA ALA A 58 5.34 -1.36 9.21
C ALA A 58 4.80 -1.38 7.76
N ASN A 59 4.00 -0.39 7.36
CA ASN A 59 3.55 -0.23 5.98
C ASN A 59 4.71 -0.15 5.00
N ASP A 60 5.75 0.61 5.32
CA ASP A 60 6.93 0.77 4.47
C ASP A 60 7.68 -0.56 4.28
N SER A 61 7.75 -1.38 5.33
CA SER A 61 8.30 -2.73 5.27
C SER A 61 7.44 -3.65 4.41
N ASP A 62 6.15 -3.75 4.72
CA ASP A 62 5.16 -4.56 4.00
C ASP A 62 5.12 -4.21 2.51
N HIS A 63 5.14 -2.92 2.18
CA HIS A 63 5.25 -2.44 0.82
C HIS A 63 6.56 -2.88 0.17
N SER A 64 7.71 -2.75 0.85
CA SER A 64 9.02 -3.08 0.27
C SER A 64 9.21 -4.57 0.00
N TYR A 65 8.59 -5.43 0.81
CA TYR A 65 8.66 -6.89 0.67
C TYR A 65 7.45 -7.51 -0.02
N ALA A 66 6.52 -6.67 -0.49
CA ALA A 66 5.24 -7.06 -1.08
C ALA A 66 4.52 -8.10 -0.20
N GLU A 67 4.36 -7.81 1.09
CA GLU A 67 3.77 -8.70 2.08
C GLU A 67 2.77 -8.03 3.00
N GLY A 68 1.94 -8.81 3.68
CA GLY A 68 0.99 -8.29 4.64
C GLY A 68 -0.11 -7.44 3.99
N ARG A 69 -0.37 -6.27 4.59
CA ARG A 69 -1.40 -5.31 4.18
C ARG A 69 -0.87 -3.89 4.33
N LEU A 70 -1.34 -2.98 3.49
CA LEU A 70 -1.08 -1.55 3.66
C LEU A 70 -2.31 -0.89 4.27
N PHE A 71 -2.07 0.09 5.14
CA PHE A 71 -3.12 0.87 5.78
C PHE A 71 -2.80 2.36 5.70
N SER A 72 -3.78 3.19 5.39
CA SER A 72 -3.66 4.65 5.52
C SER A 72 -4.91 5.24 6.13
N SER A 73 -4.72 6.26 6.94
CA SER A 73 -5.79 6.98 7.60
C SER A 73 -5.72 8.45 7.22
N TYR A 74 -6.79 9.00 6.64
CA TYR A 74 -6.83 10.39 6.22
C TYR A 74 -8.01 11.11 6.85
N ASP A 75 -7.73 12.17 7.60
CA ASP A 75 -8.76 13.08 8.07
C ASP A 75 -9.13 14.05 6.96
N ILE A 76 -10.34 13.90 6.44
CA ILE A 76 -10.88 14.71 5.36
C ILE A 76 -11.89 15.70 5.92
N PRO A 77 -11.70 17.01 5.68
CA PRO A 77 -12.69 18.02 6.05
C PRO A 77 -14.08 17.62 5.53
N GLU A 78 -15.10 17.79 6.37
CA GLU A 78 -16.52 17.51 6.07
C GLU A 78 -16.89 16.02 5.92
N HIS A 79 -15.92 15.12 5.74
CA HIS A 79 -16.14 13.68 5.62
C HIS A 79 -15.64 12.86 6.82
N GLY A 80 -14.77 13.44 7.66
CA GLY A 80 -14.16 12.71 8.77
C GLY A 80 -13.00 11.83 8.30
N THR A 81 -12.68 10.81 9.10
CA THR A 81 -11.59 9.88 8.79
C THR A 81 -12.02 8.93 7.68
N ILE A 82 -11.14 8.74 6.69
CA ILE A 82 -11.29 7.75 5.64
C ILE A 82 -10.06 6.84 5.67
N TRP A 83 -10.30 5.54 5.65
CA TRP A 83 -9.27 4.51 5.57
C TRP A 83 -9.06 4.07 4.13
N VAL A 84 -7.80 3.89 3.74
CA VAL A 84 -7.41 3.23 2.49
C VAL A 84 -6.59 1.99 2.84
N ILE A 85 -7.08 0.83 2.41
CA ILE A 85 -6.52 -0.47 2.77
C ILE A 85 -6.15 -1.21 1.50
N THR A 86 -4.92 -1.72 1.41
CA THR A 86 -4.51 -2.66 0.36
C THR A 86 -4.26 -4.02 0.97
N GLU A 87 -5.02 -5.02 0.53
CA GLU A 87 -4.93 -6.41 0.97
C GLU A 87 -4.30 -7.31 -0.11
N ASP A 88 -3.86 -8.50 0.29
CA ASP A 88 -3.29 -9.53 -0.58
C ASP A 88 -2.05 -9.06 -1.39
N LEU A 89 -1.13 -8.34 -0.76
CA LEU A 89 0.09 -7.81 -1.43
C LEU A 89 0.97 -8.86 -2.10
N ARG A 90 0.97 -10.11 -1.61
CA ARG A 90 1.73 -11.24 -2.20
C ARG A 90 1.04 -11.86 -3.43
N SER A 91 -0.20 -11.47 -3.72
CA SER A 91 -1.22 -12.17 -4.50
C SER A 91 -0.78 -13.36 -5.34
N GLU A 92 -1.23 -14.56 -4.95
CA GLU A 92 -1.03 -15.80 -5.72
C GLU A 92 -2.08 -16.01 -6.83
N GLY A 93 -2.95 -15.03 -7.13
CA GLY A 93 -3.89 -15.18 -8.25
C GLY A 93 -4.83 -14.03 -8.60
N GLY A 94 -4.97 -12.99 -7.77
CA GLY A 94 -5.95 -11.90 -7.95
C GLY A 94 -5.38 -10.48 -8.12
N GLY A 95 -4.10 -10.28 -7.81
CA GLY A 95 -3.53 -8.96 -7.56
C GLY A 95 -3.97 -8.37 -6.21
N PRO A 96 -3.21 -7.43 -5.63
CA PRO A 96 -3.64 -6.72 -4.44
C PRO A 96 -4.94 -5.94 -4.70
N ILE A 97 -5.80 -5.87 -3.69
CA ILE A 97 -7.07 -5.15 -3.77
C ILE A 97 -7.03 -3.95 -2.84
N THR A 98 -7.36 -2.77 -3.37
CA THR A 98 -7.42 -1.54 -2.57
C THR A 98 -8.87 -1.09 -2.35
N THR A 99 -9.20 -0.78 -1.10
CA THR A 99 -10.53 -0.33 -0.67
C THR A 99 -10.42 1.00 0.08
N ALA A 100 -11.28 1.97 -0.25
CA ALA A 100 -11.39 3.24 0.46
C ALA A 100 -12.74 3.34 1.18
N LEU A 101 -12.74 3.44 2.51
CA LEU A 101 -13.95 3.30 3.32
C LEU A 101 -13.93 4.16 4.59
N PHE A 102 -15.09 4.44 5.16
CA PHE A 102 -15.17 5.02 6.49
C PHE A 102 -14.85 3.96 7.56
N PRO A 103 -14.30 4.33 8.73
CA PRO A 103 -14.02 3.40 9.82
C PRO A 103 -15.23 2.55 10.26
N GLU A 104 -16.43 3.13 10.20
CA GLU A 104 -17.69 2.45 10.54
C GLU A 104 -18.17 1.42 9.51
N ASP A 105 -17.61 1.43 8.29
CA ASP A 105 -17.94 0.48 7.22
C ASP A 105 -17.02 -0.75 7.22
N TYR A 106 -16.02 -0.81 8.11
CA TYR A 106 -15.10 -1.94 8.29
C TYR A 106 -15.63 -2.93 9.35
#